data_AF-X1RH09-F1
#
_entry.id   AF-X1RH09-F1
#
_cell.length_a   1.000
_cell.length_b   1.000
_cell.length_c   1.000
_cell.angle_alpha   90.00
_cell.angle_beta   90.00
_cell.angle_gamma   90.00
#
_symmetry.space_group_name_H-M   'P 1'
#
loop_
_entity.id
_entity.type
_entity.pdbx_description
1 polymer ?
#
loop_
_entity_poly.entity_id
_entity_poly.type
_entity_poly.pdbx_seq_one_letter_code
_entity_poly.pdbx_strand_id
1 'polypeptide(L)'
;AWFMVMIALGISARTIIPEGTGEDHVLLKLVESIMPAEGYMLLLVVLVSIVMSSLDSLLNAGAVAFAEDTVKPFVKLTDRTALNIGRCATLVIAAIAAAGALVVPSIIDGLLICYTIWAPAILPALIIGLWVKRPRPLAGILSMAVGTLVAIMFQFIFPSAIEAPAIIPALVSALLAYLLGHWLAPPLGGAGLEKIKSGA
;
A
#
# COMPACT_ATOMS: atom_id res chain seq x y z
N ALA A 1 -13.27 12.79 -10.92
CA ALA A 1 -14.34 12.28 -11.82
C ALA A 1 -14.80 10.89 -11.39
N TRP A 2 -13.95 9.85 -11.45
CA TRP A 2 -14.32 8.46 -11.11
C TRP A 2 -14.97 8.27 -9.72
N PHE A 3 -14.32 8.73 -8.65
CA PHE A 3 -14.86 8.59 -7.28
C PHE A 3 -16.25 9.20 -7.12
N MET A 4 -16.51 10.33 -7.77
CA MET A 4 -17.81 10.99 -7.72
C MET A 4 -18.90 10.13 -8.38
N VAL A 5 -18.58 9.44 -9.47
CA VAL A 5 -19.49 8.50 -10.14
C VAL A 5 -19.79 7.31 -9.23
N MET A 6 -18.79 6.72 -8.60
CA MET A 6 -18.98 5.59 -7.68
C MET A 6 -19.82 5.98 -6.46
N ILE A 7 -19.55 7.16 -5.87
CA ILE A 7 -20.33 7.68 -4.74
C ILE A 7 -21.78 7.93 -5.16
N ALA A 8 -22.01 8.54 -6.32
CA ALA A 8 -23.35 8.77 -6.84
C ALA A 8 -24.11 7.46 -7.05
N LEU A 9 -23.48 6.45 -7.67
CA LEU A 9 -24.06 5.12 -7.84
C LEU A 9 -24.38 4.44 -6.51
N GLY A 10 -23.49 4.54 -5.51
CA GLY A 10 -23.73 4.00 -4.17
C GLY A 10 -24.91 4.67 -3.46
N ILE A 11 -25.04 6.00 -3.57
CA ILE A 11 -26.18 6.74 -3.02
C ILE A 11 -27.48 6.34 -3.74
N SER A 12 -27.45 6.25 -5.07
CA SER A 12 -28.60 5.79 -5.86
C SER A 12 -29.00 4.34 -5.56
N ALA A 13 -28.04 3.47 -5.23
CA ALA A 13 -28.31 2.09 -4.91
C ALA A 13 -29.18 1.92 -3.65
N ARG A 14 -29.08 2.85 -2.70
CA ARG A 14 -29.79 2.79 -1.42
C ARG A 14 -31.32 2.78 -1.57
N THR A 15 -31.86 3.33 -2.66
CA THR A 15 -33.31 3.34 -2.91
C THR A 15 -33.82 2.08 -3.59
N ILE A 16 -32.92 1.25 -4.14
CA ILE A 16 -33.25 0.09 -4.98
C ILE A 16 -32.89 -1.22 -4.26
N ILE A 17 -31.77 -1.24 -3.54
CA ILE A 17 -31.18 -2.45 -2.96
C ILE A 17 -31.63 -2.62 -1.49
N PRO A 18 -31.96 -3.86 -1.05
CA PRO A 18 -32.38 -4.12 0.33
C PRO A 18 -31.36 -3.69 1.38
N GLU A 19 -31.87 -3.18 2.50
CA GLU A 19 -31.07 -2.88 3.69
C GLU A 19 -30.39 -4.16 4.21
N GLY A 20 -29.10 -4.08 4.54
CA GLY A 20 -28.29 -5.23 4.97
C GLY A 20 -27.49 -5.93 3.86
N THR A 21 -27.54 -5.44 2.62
CA THR A 21 -26.61 -5.90 1.57
C THR A 21 -25.17 -5.52 1.93
N GLY A 22 -24.25 -6.48 1.90
CA GLY A 22 -22.84 -6.24 2.20
C GLY A 22 -22.23 -5.17 1.27
N GLU A 23 -21.43 -4.27 1.83
CA GLU A 23 -20.92 -3.06 1.16
C GLU A 23 -20.22 -3.37 -0.18
N ASP A 24 -19.42 -4.44 -0.21
CA ASP A 24 -18.65 -4.86 -1.38
C ASP A 24 -19.53 -5.37 -2.54
N HIS A 25 -20.79 -5.74 -2.27
CA HIS A 25 -21.71 -6.32 -3.26
C HIS A 25 -22.69 -5.29 -3.83
N VAL A 26 -22.72 -4.07 -3.31
CA VAL A 26 -23.72 -3.04 -3.64
C VAL A 26 -23.74 -2.73 -5.14
N LEU A 27 -22.56 -2.53 -5.75
CA LEU A 27 -22.46 -2.21 -7.18
C LEU A 27 -22.97 -3.36 -8.06
N LEU A 28 -22.61 -4.60 -7.73
CA LEU A 28 -23.04 -5.77 -8.49
C LEU A 28 -24.55 -5.98 -8.40
N LYS A 29 -25.11 -5.86 -7.18
CA LYS A 29 -26.55 -5.96 -6.93
C LYS A 29 -27.34 -4.84 -7.59
N LEU A 30 -26.78 -3.63 -7.63
CA LEU A 30 -27.37 -2.51 -8.36
C LEU A 30 -27.51 -2.82 -9.84
N VAL A 31 -26.44 -3.29 -10.48
CA VAL A 31 -26.49 -3.55 -11.92
C VAL A 31 -27.36 -4.77 -12.23
N GLU A 32 -27.32 -5.81 -11.41
CA GLU A 32 -28.19 -6.99 -11.53
C GLU A 32 -29.69 -6.62 -11.50
N SER A 33 -30.07 -5.61 -10.72
CA SER A 33 -31.48 -5.21 -10.57
C SER A 33 -32.00 -4.28 -11.68
N ILE A 34 -31.12 -3.55 -12.38
CA ILE A 34 -31.51 -2.54 -13.37
C ILE A 34 -31.25 -3.00 -14.82
N MET A 35 -30.19 -3.77 -15.06
CA MET A 35 -29.79 -4.17 -16.42
C MET A 35 -30.42 -5.49 -16.86
N PRO A 36 -30.62 -5.70 -18.17
CA PRO A 36 -30.93 -7.02 -18.71
C PRO A 36 -29.77 -7.99 -18.49
N ALA A 37 -30.06 -9.29 -18.49
CA ALA A 37 -29.10 -10.35 -18.20
C ALA A 37 -27.81 -10.27 -19.04
N GLU A 38 -27.92 -9.92 -20.32
CA GLU A 38 -26.78 -9.77 -21.22
C GLU A 38 -25.83 -8.65 -20.76
N GLY A 39 -26.38 -7.52 -20.32
CA GLY A 39 -25.58 -6.38 -19.83
C GLY A 39 -24.89 -6.67 -18.51
N TYR A 40 -25.55 -7.42 -17.61
CA TYR A 40 -24.95 -7.86 -16.35
C TYR A 40 -23.77 -8.81 -16.59
N MET A 41 -23.91 -9.78 -17.51
CA MET A 41 -22.82 -10.70 -17.85
C MET A 41 -21.61 -9.96 -18.47
N LEU A 42 -21.85 -8.99 -19.35
CA LEU A 42 -20.79 -8.15 -19.89
C LEU A 42 -20.07 -7.35 -18.80
N LEU A 43 -20.81 -6.79 -17.84
CA LEU A 43 -20.21 -6.09 -16.69
C LEU A 43 -19.28 -7.01 -15.89
N LEU A 44 -19.70 -8.24 -15.59
CA LEU A 44 -18.88 -9.19 -14.84
C LEU A 44 -17.57 -9.49 -15.57
N VAL A 45 -17.62 -9.70 -16.89
CA VAL A 45 -16.42 -9.91 -17.72
C VAL A 45 -15.50 -8.69 -17.68
N VAL A 46 -16.06 -7.48 -17.83
CA VAL A 46 -15.29 -6.23 -17.75
C VAL A 46 -14.65 -6.05 -16.37
N LEU A 47 -15.38 -6.33 -15.29
CA LEU A 47 -14.89 -6.21 -13.92
C LEU A 47 -13.73 -7.17 -13.67
N VAL A 48 -13.86 -8.44 -14.07
CA VAL A 48 -12.77 -9.42 -13.96
C VAL A 48 -11.55 -8.97 -14.77
N SER A 49 -11.76 -8.46 -15.99
CA SER A 49 -10.67 -7.95 -16.83
C SER A 49 -9.93 -6.78 -16.18
N ILE A 50 -10.66 -5.83 -15.56
CA ILE A 50 -10.06 -4.67 -14.87
C ILE A 50 -9.27 -5.12 -13.64
N VAL A 51 -9.82 -6.05 -12.86
CA VAL A 51 -9.14 -6.61 -11.68
C VAL A 51 -7.88 -7.34 -12.10
N MET A 52 -7.93 -8.19 -13.12
CA MET A 52 -6.77 -8.95 -13.60
C MET A 52 -5.65 -8.01 -14.06
N SER A 53 -5.97 -6.98 -14.86
CA SER A 53 -4.99 -5.98 -15.30
C SER A 53 -4.32 -5.23 -14.14
N SER A 54 -5.06 -4.96 -13.06
CA SER A 54 -4.53 -4.30 -11.87
C SER A 54 -3.63 -5.25 -11.07
N LEU A 55 -4.05 -6.51 -10.93
CA LEU A 55 -3.28 -7.57 -10.27
C LEU A 55 -1.95 -7.82 -10.98
N ASP A 56 -1.95 -7.92 -12.30
CA ASP A 56 -0.73 -8.10 -13.09
C ASP A 56 0.30 -6.98 -12.82
N SER A 57 -0.17 -5.73 -12.78
CA SER A 57 0.68 -4.57 -12.51
C SER A 57 1.25 -4.59 -11.09
N LEU A 58 0.43 -4.92 -10.08
CA LEU A 58 0.84 -5.00 -8.68
C LEU A 58 1.82 -6.16 -8.42
N LEU A 59 1.54 -7.34 -8.98
CA LEU A 59 2.39 -8.51 -8.86
C LEU A 59 3.74 -8.29 -9.52
N ASN A 60 3.75 -7.65 -10.70
CA ASN A 60 4.98 -7.29 -11.38
C ASN A 60 5.78 -6.24 -10.60
N ALA A 61 5.12 -5.18 -10.12
CA ALA A 61 5.78 -4.15 -9.31
C ALA A 61 6.40 -4.73 -8.04
N GLY A 62 5.66 -5.59 -7.32
CA GLY A 62 6.16 -6.27 -6.12
C GLY A 62 7.32 -7.22 -6.41
N ALA A 63 7.26 -7.97 -7.51
CA ALA A 63 8.34 -8.86 -7.93
C ALA A 63 9.64 -8.10 -8.28
N VAL A 64 9.52 -6.98 -9.00
CA VAL A 64 10.65 -6.11 -9.32
C VAL A 64 11.23 -5.48 -8.06
N ALA A 65 10.40 -4.89 -7.20
CA ALA A 65 10.85 -4.32 -5.92
C ALA A 65 11.56 -5.37 -5.05
N PHE A 66 11.04 -6.61 -5.00
CA PHE A 66 11.72 -7.68 -4.28
C PHE A 66 13.08 -8.03 -4.89
N ALA A 67 13.15 -8.26 -6.20
CA ALA A 67 14.39 -8.64 -6.88
C ALA A 67 15.46 -7.53 -6.80
N GLU A 68 15.09 -6.29 -7.10
CA GLU A 68 16.01 -5.15 -7.21
C GLU A 68 16.30 -4.47 -5.87
N ASP A 69 15.30 -4.29 -5.00
CA ASP A 69 15.50 -3.54 -3.74
C ASP A 69 15.78 -4.46 -2.56
N THR A 70 15.29 -5.71 -2.58
CA THR A 70 15.47 -6.64 -1.44
C THR A 70 16.59 -7.64 -1.68
N VAL A 71 16.76 -8.20 -2.89
CA VAL A 71 17.74 -9.28 -3.12
C VAL A 71 19.07 -8.75 -3.67
N LYS A 72 19.03 -7.93 -4.72
CA LYS A 72 20.22 -7.42 -5.42
C LYS A 72 21.22 -6.66 -4.52
N PRO A 73 20.82 -5.93 -3.47
CA PRO A 73 21.79 -5.29 -2.58
C PRO A 73 22.69 -6.27 -1.81
N PHE A 74 22.22 -7.51 -1.59
CA PHE A 74 22.96 -8.53 -0.84
C PHE A 74 23.67 -9.55 -1.75
N VAL A 75 23.22 -9.70 -2.99
CA VAL A 75 23.76 -10.69 -3.93
C VAL A 75 23.85 -10.10 -5.34
N LYS A 76 24.98 -10.30 -6.01
CA LYS A 76 25.10 -9.96 -7.45
C LYS A 76 24.23 -10.90 -8.27
N LEU A 77 23.21 -10.36 -8.93
CA LEU A 77 22.31 -11.11 -9.80
C LEU A 77 22.72 -10.96 -11.26
N THR A 78 22.70 -12.06 -12.01
CA THR A 78 22.65 -12.01 -13.47
C THR A 78 21.21 -11.76 -13.91
N ASP A 79 21.00 -11.20 -15.11
CA ASP A 79 19.65 -10.92 -15.63
C ASP A 79 18.74 -12.16 -15.62
N ARG A 80 19.30 -13.34 -15.94
CA ARG A 80 18.57 -14.62 -15.91
C ARG A 80 18.16 -15.00 -14.50
N THR A 81 19.05 -14.82 -13.52
CA THR A 81 18.77 -15.12 -12.11
C THR A 81 17.74 -14.13 -11.55
N ALA A 82 17.87 -12.84 -11.86
CA ALA A 82 16.92 -11.81 -11.46
C ALA A 82 15.51 -12.09 -12.00
N LEU A 83 15.39 -12.50 -13.27
CA LEU A 83 14.10 -12.89 -13.86
C LEU A 83 13.48 -14.10 -13.13
N ASN A 84 14.28 -15.12 -12.81
CA ASN A 84 13.78 -16.29 -12.09
C ASN A 84 13.34 -15.95 -10.66
N ILE A 85 14.09 -15.08 -9.97
CA ILE A 85 13.71 -14.57 -8.64
C ILE A 85 12.40 -13.79 -8.74
N GLY A 86 12.25 -12.91 -9.73
CA GLY A 86 11.02 -12.17 -9.98
C GLY A 86 9.82 -13.10 -10.17
N ARG A 87 9.94 -14.14 -11.00
CA ARG A 87 8.88 -15.15 -11.20
C ARG A 87 8.50 -15.88 -9.92
N CYS A 88 9.48 -16.32 -9.12
CA CYS A 88 9.21 -16.91 -7.82
C CYS A 88 8.54 -15.92 -6.86
N ALA A 89 9.00 -14.67 -6.84
CA ALA A 89 8.40 -13.62 -6.02
C ALA A 89 6.94 -13.37 -6.42
N THR A 90 6.62 -13.32 -7.71
CA THR A 90 5.24 -13.22 -8.20
C THR A 90 4.36 -14.34 -7.65
N LEU A 91 4.80 -15.60 -7.73
CA LEU A 91 4.04 -16.73 -7.21
C LEU A 91 3.83 -16.65 -5.70
N VAL A 92 4.87 -16.29 -4.95
CA VAL A 92 4.82 -16.17 -3.49
C VAL A 92 3.90 -15.02 -3.07
N ILE A 93 4.04 -13.84 -3.68
CA ILE A 93 3.20 -12.67 -3.39
C ILE A 93 1.74 -12.98 -3.72
N ALA A 94 1.46 -13.62 -4.87
CA ALA A 94 0.12 -14.02 -5.24
C ALA A 94 -0.49 -15.02 -4.24
N ALA A 95 0.29 -16.01 -3.78
CA ALA A 95 -0.18 -16.97 -2.79
C ALA A 95 -0.48 -16.31 -1.44
N ILE A 96 0.38 -15.40 -0.97
CA ILE A 96 0.16 -14.65 0.28
C ILE A 96 -1.07 -13.75 0.16
N ALA A 97 -1.23 -13.04 -0.97
CA ALA A 97 -2.40 -12.21 -1.22
C ALA A 97 -3.70 -13.03 -1.25
N ALA A 98 -3.70 -14.19 -1.92
CA ALA A 98 -4.84 -15.10 -1.97
C ALA A 98 -5.20 -15.63 -0.58
N ALA A 99 -4.21 -15.98 0.25
CA ALA A 99 -4.44 -16.40 1.63
C ALA A 99 -4.99 -15.24 2.49
N GLY A 100 -4.44 -14.03 2.35
CA GLY A 100 -4.90 -12.84 3.06
C GLY A 100 -6.34 -12.46 2.71
N ALA A 101 -6.74 -12.63 1.44
CA ALA A 101 -8.11 -12.37 0.98
C ALA A 101 -9.17 -13.23 1.70
N LEU A 102 -8.80 -14.39 2.27
CA LEU A 102 -9.73 -15.24 3.03
C LEU A 102 -10.02 -14.72 4.44
N VAL A 103 -9.18 -13.82 4.97
CA VAL A 103 -9.26 -13.34 6.36
C VAL A 103 -9.80 -11.91 6.45
N VAL A 104 -9.68 -11.16 5.36
CA VAL A 104 -10.14 -9.76 5.31
C VAL A 104 -11.65 -9.71 5.06
N PRO A 105 -12.44 -9.04 5.94
CA PRO A 105 -13.91 -9.05 5.86
C PRO A 105 -14.47 -8.18 4.74
N SER A 106 -13.80 -7.07 4.42
CA SER A 106 -14.17 -6.17 3.32
C SER A 106 -12.93 -5.63 2.62
N ILE A 107 -13.04 -5.38 1.33
CA ILE A 107 -12.00 -4.74 0.52
C ILE A 107 -11.54 -3.41 1.15
N ILE A 108 -12.47 -2.59 1.65
CA ILE A 108 -12.14 -1.28 2.22
C ILE A 108 -11.34 -1.44 3.51
N ASP A 109 -11.73 -2.38 4.38
CA ASP A 109 -11.00 -2.67 5.62
C ASP A 109 -9.57 -3.15 5.34
N GLY A 110 -9.41 -4.05 4.36
CA GLY A 110 -8.09 -4.51 3.92
C GLY A 110 -7.20 -3.37 3.44
N LEU A 111 -7.76 -2.49 2.61
CA LEU A 111 -7.04 -1.30 2.13
C LEU A 111 -6.66 -0.36 3.26
N LEU A 112 -7.55 -0.11 4.22
CA LEU A 112 -7.28 0.76 5.36
C LEU A 112 -6.18 0.21 6.29
N ILE A 113 -6.13 -1.12 6.48
CA ILE A 113 -5.03 -1.75 7.21
C ILE A 113 -3.70 -1.51 6.48
N CYS A 114 -3.66 -1.75 5.17
CA CYS A 114 -2.46 -1.50 4.37
C CYS A 114 -2.01 -0.03 4.45
N TYR A 115 -2.93 0.92 4.30
CA TYR A 115 -2.61 2.35 4.37
C TYR A 115 -2.16 2.79 5.76
N THR A 116 -2.72 2.21 6.82
CA THR A 116 -2.34 2.52 8.20
C THR A 116 -0.88 2.18 8.48
N ILE A 117 -0.35 1.12 7.86
CA ILE A 117 1.05 0.71 8.01
C ILE A 117 1.93 1.46 7.01
N TRP A 118 1.51 1.54 5.74
CA TRP A 118 2.30 2.11 4.66
C TRP A 118 2.54 3.62 4.80
N ALA A 119 1.51 4.37 5.19
CA ALA A 119 1.61 5.82 5.31
C ALA A 119 2.71 6.26 6.30
N PRO A 120 2.71 5.88 7.59
CA PRO A 120 3.75 6.28 8.54
C PRO A 120 5.13 5.71 8.21
N ALA A 121 5.19 4.57 7.51
CA ALA A 121 6.44 3.97 7.07
C ALA A 121 7.17 4.81 6.01
N ILE A 122 6.46 5.53 5.14
CA ILE A 122 7.07 6.17 3.96
C ILE A 122 6.86 7.69 3.94
N LEU A 123 5.66 8.19 4.24
CA LEU A 123 5.29 9.60 4.05
C LEU A 123 6.27 10.57 4.74
N PRO A 124 6.58 10.43 6.04
CA PRO A 124 7.45 11.38 6.73
C PRO A 124 8.86 11.42 6.14
N ALA A 125 9.46 10.25 5.94
CA ALA A 125 10.81 10.14 5.37
C ALA A 125 10.88 10.69 3.94
N LEU A 126 9.85 10.41 3.12
CA LEU A 126 9.79 10.83 1.72
C LEU A 126 9.57 12.34 1.58
N ILE A 127 8.56 12.91 2.25
CA ILE A 127 8.25 14.35 2.18
C ILE A 127 9.43 15.17 2.67
N ILE A 128 9.98 14.81 3.84
CA ILE A 128 11.09 15.57 4.41
C ILE A 128 12.36 15.36 3.58
N GLY A 129 12.60 14.14 3.09
CA GLY A 129 13.74 13.81 2.23
C GLY A 129 13.74 14.62 0.92
N LEU A 130 12.56 14.87 0.33
CA LEU A 130 12.43 15.64 -0.91
C LEU A 130 12.75 17.14 -0.73
N TRP A 131 12.47 17.71 0.45
CA TRP A 131 12.64 19.15 0.71
C TRP A 131 13.92 19.51 1.48
N VAL A 132 14.58 18.55 2.11
CA VAL A 132 15.80 18.81 2.89
C VAL A 132 17.04 18.89 1.99
N LYS A 133 17.74 20.02 2.04
CA LYS A 133 18.98 20.26 1.28
C LYS A 133 20.17 19.40 1.73
N ARG A 134 20.18 18.94 2.99
CA ARG A 134 21.25 18.13 3.59
C ARG A 134 20.64 16.88 4.23
N PRO A 135 20.34 15.84 3.44
CA PRO A 135 19.68 14.64 3.94
C PRO A 135 20.51 13.94 5.01
N ARG A 136 19.81 13.30 5.96
CA ARG A 136 20.37 12.50 7.05
C ARG A 136 19.76 11.10 6.98
N PRO A 137 20.43 10.09 6.40
CA PRO A 137 19.83 8.77 6.16
C PRO A 137 19.31 8.10 7.42
N LEU A 138 20.03 8.24 8.53
CA LEU A 138 19.61 7.69 9.83
C LEU A 138 18.26 8.26 10.30
N ALA A 139 17.99 9.54 10.04
CA ALA A 139 16.70 10.17 10.37
C ALA A 139 15.55 9.53 9.56
N GLY A 140 15.78 9.30 8.27
CA GLY A 140 14.85 8.58 7.41
C GLY A 140 14.59 7.16 7.92
N ILE A 141 15.65 6.36 8.09
CA ILE A 141 15.54 4.95 8.53
C ILE A 141 14.82 4.83 9.88
N LEU A 142 15.16 5.69 10.86
CA LEU A 142 14.48 5.70 12.16
C LEU A 142 13.00 6.04 12.03
N SER A 143 12.67 7.02 11.20
CA SER A 143 11.27 7.40 10.93
C SER A 143 10.48 6.23 10.35
N MET A 144 11.03 5.57 9.32
CA MET A 144 10.39 4.42 8.67
C MET A 144 10.20 3.26 9.66
N ALA A 145 11.24 2.91 10.41
CA ALA A 145 11.21 1.80 11.35
C ALA A 145 10.24 2.03 12.52
N VAL A 146 10.31 3.19 13.17
CA VAL A 146 9.45 3.53 14.31
C VAL A 146 8.00 3.69 13.87
N GLY A 147 7.75 4.37 12.75
CA GLY A 147 6.40 4.53 12.20
C GLY A 147 5.73 3.20 11.89
N THR A 148 6.46 2.29 11.23
CA THR A 148 5.95 0.94 10.92
C THR A 148 5.68 0.14 12.18
N LEU A 149 6.60 0.16 13.14
CA LEU A 149 6.45 -0.58 14.41
C LEU A 149 5.22 -0.10 15.18
N VAL A 150 5.07 1.22 15.34
CA VAL A 150 3.95 1.81 16.08
C VAL A 150 2.64 1.53 15.36
N ALA A 151 2.59 1.60 14.02
CA ALA A 151 1.40 1.23 13.25
C ALA A 151 0.97 -0.20 13.53
N ILE A 152 1.90 -1.17 13.47
CA ILE A 152 1.60 -2.59 13.74
C ILE A 152 1.14 -2.78 15.19
N MET A 153 1.82 -2.15 16.15
CA MET A 153 1.46 -2.27 17.57
C MET A 153 0.04 -1.75 17.85
N PHE A 154 -0.30 -0.56 17.36
CA PHE A 154 -1.63 0.02 17.59
C PHE A 154 -2.71 -0.66 16.76
N GLN A 155 -2.41 -1.16 15.56
CA GLN A 155 -3.38 -1.84 14.71
C GLN A 155 -3.75 -3.24 15.25
N PHE A 156 -2.78 -4.01 15.74
CA PHE A 156 -3.00 -5.43 16.07
C PHE A 156 -2.90 -5.78 17.55
N ILE A 157 -2.10 -5.05 18.34
CA ILE A 157 -1.86 -5.38 19.76
C ILE A 157 -2.72 -4.51 20.68
N PHE A 158 -2.84 -3.23 20.35
CA PHE A 158 -3.54 -2.24 21.17
C PHE A 158 -4.66 -1.49 20.42
N PRO A 159 -5.59 -2.20 19.74
CA PRO A 159 -6.61 -1.56 18.91
C PRO A 159 -7.58 -0.67 19.70
N SER A 160 -7.70 -0.86 21.02
CA SER A 160 -8.57 -0.07 21.91
C SER A 160 -7.81 0.92 22.81
N ALA A 161 -6.49 1.09 22.63
CA ALA A 161 -5.72 1.98 23.49
C ALA A 161 -6.00 3.47 23.24
N ILE A 162 -6.44 3.83 22.04
CA ILE A 162 -6.79 5.21 21.66
C ILE A 162 -8.06 5.15 20.80
N GLU A 163 -9.01 6.04 21.03
CA GLU A 163 -10.23 6.20 20.20
C GLU A 163 -9.95 6.77 18.80
N ALA A 164 -8.68 6.91 18.43
CA ALA A 164 -8.24 7.49 17.17
C ALA A 164 -7.65 6.40 16.26
N PRO A 165 -7.78 6.54 14.93
CA PRO A 165 -7.20 5.60 13.98
C PRO A 165 -5.69 5.42 14.20
N ALA A 166 -5.20 4.18 14.20
CA ALA A 166 -3.81 3.81 14.50
C ALA A 166 -2.76 4.52 13.61
N ILE A 167 -3.17 5.02 12.44
CA ILE A 167 -2.34 5.83 11.55
C ILE A 167 -1.85 7.13 12.21
N ILE A 168 -2.64 7.74 13.10
CA ILE A 168 -2.31 9.01 13.74
C ILE A 168 -1.12 8.87 14.71
N PRO A 169 -1.17 8.00 15.74
CA PRO A 169 -0.03 7.81 16.64
C PRO A 169 1.21 7.28 15.88
N ALA A 170 1.01 6.47 14.84
CA ALA A 170 2.10 6.00 14.00
C ALA A 170 2.79 7.12 13.21
N LEU A 171 2.03 8.05 12.61
CA LEU A 171 2.60 9.20 11.90
C LEU A 171 3.31 10.17 12.86
N VAL A 172 2.72 10.43 14.03
CA VAL A 172 3.33 11.29 15.05
C VAL A 172 4.66 10.70 15.53
N SER A 173 4.69 9.41 15.86
CA SER A 173 5.92 8.73 16.29
C SER A 173 6.97 8.66 15.19
N ALA A 174 6.57 8.44 13.92
CA ALA A 174 7.46 8.48 12.77
C ALA A 174 8.11 9.86 12.60
N LEU A 175 7.35 10.95 12.75
CA LEU A 175 7.86 12.32 12.69
C LEU A 175 8.81 12.63 13.85
N LEU A 176 8.46 12.23 15.07
CA LEU A 176 9.33 12.40 16.24
C LEU A 176 10.63 11.61 16.08
N ALA A 177 10.57 10.37 15.59
CA ALA A 177 11.75 9.57 15.30
C ALA A 177 12.63 10.18 14.22
N TYR A 178 12.02 10.79 13.18
CA TYR A 178 12.76 11.57 12.20
C TYR A 178 13.50 12.74 12.85
N LEU A 179 12.82 13.52 13.70
CA LEU A 179 13.42 14.66 14.39
C LEU A 179 14.58 14.22 15.30
N LEU A 180 14.39 13.15 16.08
CA LEU A 180 15.45 12.60 16.93
C LEU A 180 16.65 12.15 16.08
N GLY A 181 16.40 11.40 15.01
CA GLY A 181 17.45 10.97 14.09
C GLY A 181 18.12 12.15 13.38
N HIS A 182 17.39 13.24 13.12
CA HIS A 182 17.95 14.46 12.58
C HIS A 182 18.95 15.07 13.58
N TRP A 183 18.62 15.15 14.86
CA TRP A 183 19.52 15.72 15.87
C TRP A 183 20.74 14.85 16.16
N LEU A 184 20.59 13.53 16.13
CA LEU A 184 21.66 12.57 16.43
C LEU A 184 22.62 12.37 15.26
N ALA A 185 22.14 12.47 14.02
CA ALA A 185 22.93 12.11 12.85
C ALA A 185 23.63 13.31 12.21
N PRO A 186 24.92 13.19 11.82
CA PRO A 186 25.56 14.19 10.98
C PRO A 186 24.92 14.22 9.58
N PRO A 187 24.88 15.40 8.92
CA PRO A 187 24.45 15.51 7.53
C PRO A 187 25.35 14.67 6.61
N LEU A 188 24.78 14.16 5.51
CA LEU A 188 25.55 13.45 4.50
C LEU A 188 26.70 14.33 3.97
N GLY A 189 27.92 13.79 3.95
CA GLY A 189 29.10 14.49 3.42
C GLY A 189 29.07 14.64 1.90
N GLY A 190 29.96 15.50 1.36
CA GLY A 190 30.02 15.83 -0.07
C GLY A 190 30.12 14.62 -1.01
N ALA A 191 30.98 13.65 -0.68
CA ALA A 191 31.11 12.40 -1.45
C ALA A 191 29.83 11.55 -1.44
N GLY A 192 29.06 11.58 -0.34
CA GLY A 192 27.77 10.92 -0.27
C GLY A 192 26.72 11.61 -1.14
N LEU A 193 26.75 12.95 -1.20
CA LEU A 193 25.84 13.74 -2.04
C LEU A 193 26.14 13.54 -3.54
N GLU A 194 27.41 13.46 -3.94
CA GLU A 194 27.79 13.15 -5.32
C GLU A 194 27.37 11.73 -5.73
N LYS A 195 27.45 10.77 -4.81
CA LYS A 195 26.99 9.39 -5.07
C LYS A 195 25.48 9.31 -5.28
N ILE A 196 24.70 10.11 -4.55
CA ILE A 196 23.25 10.23 -4.79
C ILE A 196 22.97 10.89 -6.14
N LYS A 197 23.71 11.95 -6.50
CA LYS A 197 23.54 12.66 -7.78
C LYS A 197 23.98 11.87 -9.01
N SER A 198 24.92 10.94 -8.86
CA SER A 198 25.42 10.11 -9.96
C SER A 198 24.66 8.79 -10.12
N GLY A 199 23.83 8.43 -9.13
CA GLY A 199 22.95 7.26 -9.16
C GLY A 199 21.49 7.57 -9.49
N ALA A 200 21.15 8.84 -9.73
CA ALA A 200 19.85 9.32 -10.22
C ALA A 200 20.00 9.77 -11.68
#